data_AF-A0A418BV64-F1
#
_entry.id   AF-A0A418BV64-F1
#
_cell.length_a   1.000
_cell.length_b   1.000
_cell.length_c   1.000
_cell.angle_alpha   90.00
_cell.angle_beta   90.00
_cell.angle_gamma   90.00
#
_symmetry.space_group_name_H-M   'P 1'
#
loop_
_entity.id
_entity.type
_entity.pdbx_description
1 polymer ?
#
loop_
_entity_poly.entity_id
_entity_poly.type
_entity_poly.pdbx_seq_one_letter_code
_entity_poly.pdbx_strand_id
1 'polypeptide(L)'
;MQSLIAAAIPPTGPLHRGLGVKTFSTFQPRFKSIRIKVTRVAGLFCALLLAIDVVANDWEIISYVGNGRHFLTPLLDVESVDDMEVDYSFPPRSSPNEVSKIGRFMIDVALAQLIDRTGASHVLSMGSFTINDPASNLCGSLIDAYPVFDTAVSKDNSIHLGTVDDGITYIRGNTLTHLFGSTLISPLAAPGAKDNELQAL
;
A
#
# COMPACT_ATOMS: atom_id res chain seq x y z
N MET A 1 94.03 -16.07 -5.06
CA MET A 1 95.22 -15.36 -5.56
C MET A 1 94.74 -14.19 -6.43
N GLN A 2 95.39 -13.02 -6.29
CA GLN A 2 95.14 -11.70 -6.93
C GLN A 2 93.90 -10.95 -6.38
N SER A 3 94.02 -9.97 -5.46
CA SER A 3 94.56 -8.59 -5.60
C SER A 3 93.66 -7.74 -6.51
N LEU A 4 93.08 -6.59 -6.14
CA LEU A 4 93.68 -5.37 -5.57
C LEU A 4 92.63 -4.46 -4.89
N ILE A 5 93.12 -3.66 -3.94
CA ILE A 5 92.48 -2.53 -3.25
C ILE A 5 92.65 -1.23 -4.07
N ALA A 6 91.63 -0.36 -4.14
CA ALA A 6 91.69 1.13 -4.05
C ALA A 6 90.27 1.72 -4.27
N ALA A 7 89.55 2.20 -3.26
CA ALA A 7 89.66 3.49 -2.55
C ALA A 7 89.25 4.73 -3.37
N ALA A 8 88.07 5.31 -3.07
CA ALA A 8 87.83 6.77 -3.03
C ALA A 8 86.44 7.10 -2.41
N ILE A 9 86.43 7.81 -1.29
CA ILE A 9 85.30 8.56 -0.68
C ILE A 9 85.86 9.96 -0.35
N PRO A 10 85.10 11.08 -0.31
CA PRO A 10 84.15 11.69 -1.25
C PRO A 10 84.66 13.11 -1.67
N PRO A 11 83.80 14.02 -2.17
CA PRO A 11 83.59 15.19 -1.31
C PRO A 11 82.12 15.58 -1.14
N THR A 12 81.86 16.10 0.06
CA THR A 12 80.65 16.67 0.59
C THR A 12 80.36 18.04 -0.03
N GLY A 13 79.11 18.28 -0.46
CA GLY A 13 78.63 19.60 -0.87
C GLY A 13 77.18 19.58 -1.36
N PRO A 14 76.29 20.47 -0.89
CA PRO A 14 74.85 20.26 -0.95
C PRO A 14 74.23 20.82 -2.23
N LEU A 15 73.32 20.06 -2.86
CA LEU A 15 72.39 20.62 -3.83
C LEU A 15 70.97 20.25 -3.43
N HIS A 16 70.40 21.15 -2.62
CA HIS A 16 68.97 21.33 -2.49
C HIS A 16 68.34 21.44 -3.88
N ARG A 17 67.49 20.47 -4.23
CA ARG A 17 66.42 20.70 -5.22
C ARG A 17 65.20 19.88 -4.85
N GLY A 18 64.48 20.35 -3.84
CA GLY A 18 63.08 19.99 -3.66
C GLY A 18 62.28 20.54 -4.83
N LEU A 19 62.09 19.75 -5.88
CA LEU A 19 61.04 20.01 -6.86
C LEU A 19 59.70 19.61 -6.22
N GLY A 20 58.84 20.62 -6.07
CA GLY A 20 57.59 20.54 -5.34
C GLY A 20 56.63 19.48 -5.87
N VAL A 21 56.24 18.58 -4.99
CA VAL A 21 54.97 17.86 -5.05
C VAL A 21 54.14 18.36 -3.87
N LYS A 22 53.46 19.51 -4.04
CA LYS A 22 52.56 20.06 -3.00
C LYS A 22 51.14 20.38 -3.47
N THR A 23 50.74 19.99 -4.68
CA THR A 23 49.44 20.40 -5.26
C THR A 23 48.48 19.26 -5.60
N PHE A 24 48.81 17.99 -5.32
CA PHE A 24 47.86 16.87 -5.52
C PHE A 24 47.32 16.22 -4.23
N SER A 25 47.86 16.56 -3.04
CA SER A 25 47.47 15.85 -1.81
C SER A 25 46.28 16.45 -1.07
N THR A 26 45.86 17.69 -1.35
CA THR A 26 44.79 18.39 -0.61
C THR A 26 43.39 18.22 -1.22
N PHE A 27 43.29 17.86 -2.51
CA PHE A 27 42.01 17.67 -3.19
C PHE A 27 41.37 16.30 -2.91
N GLN A 28 42.19 15.25 -2.86
CA GLN A 28 41.80 13.88 -2.49
C GLN A 28 41.12 13.75 -1.10
N PRO A 29 41.63 14.34 0.00
CA PRO A 29 41.02 14.19 1.33
C PRO A 29 39.70 14.94 1.48
N ARG A 30 39.50 16.05 0.74
CA ARG A 30 38.22 16.77 0.71
C ARG A 30 37.14 15.97 -0.02
N PHE A 31 37.44 15.39 -1.19
CA PHE A 31 36.51 14.51 -1.89
C PHE A 31 36.18 13.25 -1.08
N LYS A 32 37.18 12.65 -0.43
CA LYS A 32 36.96 11.49 0.46
C LYS A 32 36.08 11.86 1.66
N SER A 33 36.32 13.02 2.28
CA SER A 33 35.49 13.51 3.41
C SER A 33 34.06 13.83 2.99
N ILE A 34 33.85 14.45 1.82
CA ILE A 34 32.51 14.75 1.30
C ILE A 34 31.78 13.45 0.98
N ARG A 35 32.41 12.48 0.30
CA ARG A 35 31.82 11.15 0.05
C ARG A 35 31.41 10.47 1.35
N ILE A 36 32.27 10.44 2.37
CA ILE A 36 31.95 9.81 3.65
C ILE A 36 30.75 10.51 4.32
N LYS A 37 30.69 11.84 4.29
CA LYS A 37 29.54 12.59 4.83
C LYS A 37 28.26 12.27 4.06
N VAL A 38 28.29 12.28 2.73
CA VAL A 38 27.14 11.94 1.88
C VAL A 38 26.67 10.51 2.12
N THR A 39 27.58 9.54 2.17
CA THR A 39 27.23 8.13 2.43
C THR A 39 26.66 7.95 3.83
N ARG A 40 27.17 8.66 4.85
CA ARG A 40 26.60 8.62 6.20
C ARG A 40 25.20 9.21 6.26
N VAL A 41 24.97 10.36 5.61
CA VAL A 41 23.66 10.98 5.55
C VAL A 41 22.67 10.10 4.79
N ALA A 42 23.08 9.57 3.64
CA ALA A 42 22.27 8.64 2.86
C ALA A 42 21.97 7.36 3.66
N GLY A 43 22.95 6.79 4.36
CA GLY A 43 22.76 5.62 5.21
C GLY A 43 21.82 5.88 6.38
N LEU A 44 21.93 7.04 7.04
CA LEU A 44 20.99 7.46 8.09
C LEU A 44 19.58 7.61 7.54
N PHE A 45 19.43 8.25 6.39
CA PHE A 45 18.15 8.42 5.73
C PHE A 45 17.52 7.08 5.34
N CYS A 46 18.29 6.15 4.76
CA CYS A 46 17.82 4.80 4.47
C CYS A 46 17.42 4.04 5.74
N ALA A 47 18.18 4.17 6.82
CA ALA A 47 17.83 3.53 8.10
C ALA A 47 16.52 4.09 8.68
N LEU A 48 16.29 5.40 8.55
CA LEU A 48 15.03 6.03 8.96
C LEU A 48 13.86 5.56 8.11
N LEU A 49 14.01 5.50 6.79
CA LEU A 49 12.96 4.99 5.90
C LEU A 49 12.64 3.51 6.19
N LEU A 50 13.66 2.69 6.45
CA LEU A 50 13.47 1.29 6.83
C LEU A 50 12.74 1.16 8.16
N ALA A 51 13.07 1.99 9.15
CA ALA A 51 12.36 2.01 10.42
C ALA A 51 10.88 2.40 10.24
N ILE A 52 10.59 3.40 9.41
CA ILE A 52 9.22 3.78 9.06
C ILE A 52 8.51 2.63 8.34
N ASP A 53 9.16 1.98 7.38
CA ASP A 53 8.60 0.85 6.63
C ASP A 53 8.22 -0.31 7.56
N VAL A 54 9.13 -0.71 8.45
CA VAL A 54 8.88 -1.79 9.42
C VAL A 54 7.70 -1.47 10.34
N VAL A 55 7.58 -0.23 10.83
CA VAL A 55 6.50 0.16 11.75
C VAL A 55 5.17 0.40 11.02
N ALA A 56 5.21 1.11 9.89
CA ALA A 56 4.01 1.48 9.14
C ALA A 56 3.42 0.31 8.35
N ASN A 57 4.21 -0.72 8.05
CA ASN A 57 3.75 -1.95 7.42
C ASN A 57 3.55 -3.09 8.44
N ASP A 58 3.57 -2.78 9.74
CA ASP A 58 3.17 -3.72 10.79
C ASP A 58 1.65 -3.71 10.90
N TRP A 59 1.02 -4.75 10.36
CA TRP A 59 -0.44 -4.89 10.33
C TRP A 59 -1.06 -5.00 11.73
N GLU A 60 -0.33 -5.47 12.74
CA GLU A 60 -0.82 -5.51 14.12
C GLU A 60 -0.94 -4.10 14.70
N ILE A 61 0.07 -3.25 14.45
CA ILE A 61 0.03 -1.84 14.87
C ILE A 61 -1.13 -1.11 14.19
N ILE A 62 -1.28 -1.32 12.88
CA ILE A 62 -2.36 -0.69 12.11
C ILE A 62 -3.74 -1.14 12.62
N SER A 63 -3.91 -2.44 12.86
CA SER A 63 -5.14 -3.03 13.40
C SER A 63 -5.47 -2.49 14.79
N TYR A 64 -4.46 -2.39 15.67
CA TYR A 64 -4.61 -1.84 17.02
C TYR A 64 -5.05 -0.37 17.02
N VAL A 65 -4.39 0.48 16.21
CA VAL A 65 -4.71 1.92 16.14
C VAL A 65 -6.04 2.16 15.41
N GLY A 66 -6.31 1.42 14.34
CA GLY A 66 -7.50 1.61 13.50
C GLY A 66 -8.81 1.14 14.15
N ASN A 67 -8.75 0.24 15.14
CA ASN A 67 -9.92 -0.29 15.85
C ASN A 67 -11.08 -0.70 14.92
N GLY A 68 -10.81 -1.26 13.74
CA GLY A 68 -11.85 -1.51 12.72
C GLY A 68 -12.88 -2.58 13.11
N ARG A 69 -12.60 -3.39 14.12
CA ARG A 69 -13.44 -4.53 14.52
C ARG A 69 -14.83 -4.15 15.02
N HIS A 70 -15.06 -2.92 15.47
CA HIS A 70 -16.41 -2.50 15.91
C HIS A 70 -17.43 -2.47 14.77
N PHE A 71 -17.01 -2.26 13.52
CA PHE A 71 -17.87 -2.33 12.34
C PHE A 71 -18.33 -3.76 12.01
N LEU A 72 -17.66 -4.78 12.55
CA LEU A 72 -17.99 -6.18 12.32
C LEU A 72 -19.04 -6.71 13.29
N THR A 73 -19.45 -5.89 14.28
CA THR A 73 -20.41 -6.33 15.29
C THR A 73 -21.73 -6.87 14.74
N PRO A 74 -22.28 -6.34 13.62
CA PRO A 74 -23.48 -6.92 13.00
C PRO A 74 -23.21 -8.29 12.37
N LEU A 75 -21.97 -8.59 11.94
CA LEU A 75 -21.64 -9.82 11.22
C LEU A 75 -21.15 -10.95 12.14
N LEU A 76 -21.24 -10.78 13.47
CA LEU A 76 -20.70 -11.72 14.45
C LEU A 76 -21.51 -13.01 14.57
N ASP A 77 -22.80 -12.96 14.24
CA ASP A 77 -23.78 -14.03 14.30
C ASP A 77 -24.08 -14.67 12.94
N VAL A 78 -23.52 -14.11 11.86
CA VAL A 78 -23.66 -14.63 10.50
C VAL A 78 -22.58 -15.67 10.23
N GLU A 79 -22.96 -16.93 10.04
CA GLU A 79 -22.03 -18.04 9.77
C GLU A 79 -21.79 -18.28 8.28
N SER A 80 -22.74 -17.86 7.43
CA SER A 80 -22.66 -18.02 5.97
C SER A 80 -23.36 -16.88 5.23
N VAL A 81 -23.09 -16.78 3.92
CA VAL A 81 -23.78 -15.83 3.03
C VAL A 81 -25.29 -16.09 2.96
N ASP A 82 -25.70 -17.35 3.09
CA ASP A 82 -27.11 -17.73 3.08
C ASP A 82 -27.82 -17.32 4.39
N ASP A 83 -27.15 -17.45 5.54
CA ASP A 83 -27.68 -16.95 6.82
C ASP A 83 -27.84 -15.43 6.81
N MET A 84 -26.91 -14.73 6.16
CA MET A 84 -26.98 -13.29 5.98
C MET A 84 -28.27 -12.87 5.28
N GLU A 85 -28.71 -13.62 4.25
CA GLU A 85 -29.93 -13.33 3.52
C GLU A 85 -31.21 -13.58 4.33
N VAL A 86 -31.15 -14.49 5.30
CA VAL A 86 -32.27 -14.77 6.20
C VAL A 86 -32.37 -13.72 7.31
N ASP A 87 -31.23 -13.32 7.87
CA ASP A 87 -31.14 -12.47 9.05
C ASP A 87 -31.19 -10.96 8.73
N TYR A 88 -30.93 -10.59 7.47
CA TYR A 88 -30.93 -9.21 6.99
C TYR A 88 -31.97 -8.98 5.90
N SER A 89 -32.60 -7.81 5.93
CA SER A 89 -33.41 -7.34 4.82
C SER A 89 -32.55 -6.64 3.78
N PHE A 90 -32.71 -7.04 2.52
CA PHE A 90 -32.03 -6.46 1.37
C PHE A 90 -33.04 -5.85 0.39
N PRO A 91 -32.70 -4.73 -0.27
CA PRO A 91 -33.50 -4.20 -1.35
C PRO A 91 -33.49 -5.15 -2.56
N PRO A 92 -34.48 -5.05 -3.46
CA PRO A 92 -34.50 -5.83 -4.69
C PRO A 92 -33.23 -5.60 -5.53
N ARG A 93 -32.57 -6.70 -5.94
CA ARG A 93 -31.31 -6.72 -6.72
C ARG A 93 -30.05 -6.25 -5.97
N SER A 94 -30.13 -6.09 -4.65
CA SER A 94 -29.00 -5.69 -3.80
C SER A 94 -28.78 -6.67 -2.66
N SER A 95 -29.11 -7.95 -2.88
CA SER A 95 -28.85 -9.05 -1.95
C SER A 95 -27.62 -9.88 -2.38
N PRO A 96 -27.02 -10.66 -1.47
CA PRO A 96 -25.89 -11.54 -1.80
C PRO A 96 -26.20 -12.63 -2.85
N ASN A 97 -27.47 -12.89 -3.15
CA ASN A 97 -27.89 -13.81 -4.22
C ASN A 97 -27.95 -13.15 -5.60
N GLU A 98 -28.13 -11.83 -5.64
CA GLU A 98 -28.34 -11.07 -6.88
C GLU A 98 -27.03 -10.54 -7.48
N VAL A 99 -25.90 -10.71 -6.77
CA VAL A 99 -24.56 -10.37 -7.26
C VAL A 99 -23.99 -11.44 -8.20
N SER A 100 -22.91 -11.10 -8.91
CA SER A 100 -22.20 -12.06 -9.75
C SER A 100 -21.58 -13.19 -8.93
N LYS A 101 -21.25 -14.31 -9.61
CA LYS A 101 -20.56 -15.44 -8.98
C LYS A 101 -19.24 -15.05 -8.30
N ILE A 102 -18.52 -14.09 -8.88
CA ILE A 102 -17.28 -13.58 -8.29
C ILE A 102 -17.57 -12.68 -7.10
N GLY A 103 -18.58 -11.81 -7.18
CA GLY A 103 -19.05 -10.99 -6.06
C GLY A 103 -19.43 -11.86 -4.87
N ARG A 104 -20.25 -12.90 -5.08
CA ARG A 104 -20.62 -13.86 -4.03
C ARG A 104 -19.39 -14.57 -3.44
N PHE A 105 -18.45 -15.02 -4.27
CA PHE A 105 -17.21 -15.63 -3.81
C PHE A 105 -16.37 -14.65 -2.95
N MET A 106 -16.30 -13.38 -3.33
CA MET A 106 -15.60 -12.37 -2.55
C MET A 106 -16.27 -12.13 -1.19
N ILE A 107 -17.60 -12.12 -1.13
CA ILE A 107 -18.35 -12.01 0.14
C ILE A 107 -18.06 -13.22 1.03
N ASP A 108 -18.09 -14.43 0.47
CA ASP A 108 -17.83 -15.69 1.20
C ASP A 108 -16.41 -15.73 1.78
N VAL A 109 -15.41 -15.36 0.97
CA VAL A 109 -14.01 -15.26 1.43
C VAL A 109 -13.85 -14.19 2.51
N ALA A 110 -14.48 -13.02 2.34
CA ALA A 110 -14.43 -11.97 3.34
C ALA A 110 -15.08 -12.43 4.65
N LEU A 111 -16.27 -13.02 4.60
CA LEU A 111 -16.98 -13.53 5.77
C LEU A 111 -16.16 -14.61 6.50
N ALA A 112 -15.57 -15.57 5.76
CA ALA A 112 -14.70 -16.58 6.35
C ALA A 112 -13.50 -15.96 7.07
N GLN A 113 -12.89 -14.92 6.51
CA GLN A 113 -11.78 -14.19 7.15
C GLN A 113 -12.23 -13.39 8.39
N LEU A 114 -13.47 -12.90 8.42
CA LEU A 114 -14.03 -12.17 9.57
C LEU A 114 -14.39 -13.13 10.72
N ILE A 115 -14.93 -14.30 10.40
CA ILE A 115 -15.25 -15.36 11.37
C ILE A 115 -13.96 -16.00 11.92
N ASP A 116 -12.90 -16.08 11.11
CA ASP A 116 -11.60 -16.59 11.53
C ASP A 116 -10.90 -15.63 12.52
N ARG A 117 -11.19 -15.84 13.82
CA ARG A 117 -10.65 -15.04 14.93
C ARG A 117 -9.20 -15.37 15.28
N THR A 118 -8.50 -16.20 14.51
CA THR A 118 -7.12 -16.62 14.77
C THR A 118 -6.09 -15.48 14.65
N GLY A 119 -6.51 -14.30 14.17
CA GLY A 119 -5.66 -13.11 14.05
C GLY A 119 -4.98 -12.97 12.69
N ALA A 120 -5.30 -13.84 11.72
CA ALA A 120 -4.76 -13.76 10.37
C ALA A 120 -5.40 -12.65 9.51
N SER A 121 -6.50 -12.05 9.97
CA SER A 121 -7.22 -10.96 9.30
C SER A 121 -7.19 -9.67 10.12
N HIS A 122 -6.92 -8.56 9.42
CA HIS A 122 -6.88 -7.21 10.00
C HIS A 122 -7.94 -6.34 9.32
N VAL A 123 -8.74 -5.64 10.13
CA VAL A 123 -9.78 -4.72 9.64
C VAL A 123 -9.41 -3.30 10.03
N LEU A 124 -9.36 -2.43 9.02
CA LEU A 124 -8.92 -1.06 9.14
C LEU A 124 -10.14 -0.13 9.06
N SER A 125 -10.25 0.80 10.02
CA SER A 125 -11.18 1.93 9.88
C SER A 125 -10.48 3.08 9.19
N MET A 126 -11.07 3.57 8.09
CA MET A 126 -10.59 4.77 7.40
C MET A 126 -11.25 6.03 7.96
N GLY A 127 -11.23 6.20 9.29
CA GLY A 127 -11.71 7.40 9.98
C GLY A 127 -13.11 7.87 9.56
N SER A 128 -13.36 9.18 9.66
CA SER A 128 -14.57 9.83 9.15
C SER A 128 -14.22 10.75 7.99
N PHE A 129 -14.97 10.68 6.89
CA PHE A 129 -14.85 11.60 5.76
C PHE A 129 -16.15 12.38 5.56
N THR A 130 -16.04 13.63 5.11
CA THR A 130 -17.20 14.46 4.79
C THR A 130 -17.68 14.14 3.37
N ILE A 131 -18.98 13.89 3.22
CA ILE A 131 -19.60 13.67 1.91
C ILE A 131 -19.78 15.03 1.24
N ASN A 132 -18.91 15.34 0.28
CA ASN A 132 -18.88 16.62 -0.42
C ASN A 132 -19.40 16.53 -1.87
N ASP A 133 -19.46 15.32 -2.43
CA ASP A 133 -19.86 15.04 -3.81
C ASP A 133 -20.72 13.76 -3.88
N PRO A 134 -21.67 13.61 -4.82
CA PRO A 134 -22.43 12.38 -5.00
C PRO A 134 -21.58 11.11 -5.13
N ALA A 135 -20.40 11.18 -5.76
CA ALA A 135 -19.47 10.06 -5.88
C ALA A 135 -18.82 9.65 -4.54
N SER A 136 -18.81 10.56 -3.54
CA SER A 136 -18.35 10.27 -2.18
C SER A 136 -19.47 9.80 -1.25
N ASN A 137 -20.71 9.73 -1.73
CA ASN A 137 -21.87 9.39 -0.92
C ASN A 137 -22.10 7.87 -0.84
N LEU A 138 -21.27 7.18 -0.07
CA LEU A 138 -21.46 5.76 0.22
C LEU A 138 -22.76 5.49 1.00
N CYS A 139 -23.19 6.43 1.85
CA CYS A 139 -24.45 6.28 2.60
C CYS A 139 -25.69 6.29 1.70
N GLY A 140 -25.57 6.81 0.47
CA GLY A 140 -26.65 6.81 -0.50
C GLY A 140 -27.10 5.41 -0.91
N SER A 141 -26.20 4.42 -0.89
CA SER A 141 -26.55 3.03 -1.24
C SER A 141 -27.44 2.34 -0.19
N LEU A 142 -27.49 2.88 1.04
CA LEU A 142 -28.38 2.38 2.08
C LEU A 142 -29.81 2.95 1.95
N ILE A 143 -30.02 4.01 1.18
CA ILE A 143 -31.34 4.63 1.01
C ILE A 143 -32.11 3.89 -0.08
N ASP A 144 -32.90 2.90 0.33
CA ASP A 144 -33.76 2.13 -0.57
C ASP A 144 -35.03 1.62 0.16
N ALA A 145 -35.91 0.94 -0.57
CA ALA A 145 -37.09 0.26 -0.04
C ALA A 145 -36.75 -1.18 0.35
N TYR A 146 -36.84 -1.46 1.65
CA TYR A 146 -36.52 -2.76 2.24
C TYR A 146 -37.79 -3.55 2.54
N PRO A 147 -37.90 -4.81 2.08
CA PRO A 147 -39.00 -5.67 2.47
C PRO A 147 -38.86 -6.06 3.95
N VAL A 148 -39.91 -5.86 4.74
CA VAL A 148 -39.91 -6.25 6.15
C VAL A 148 -40.59 -7.61 6.27
N PHE A 149 -39.80 -8.63 6.63
CA PHE A 149 -40.27 -9.98 6.91
C PHE A 149 -40.21 -10.25 8.41
N ASP A 150 -41.10 -11.11 8.93
CA ASP A 150 -41.11 -11.48 10.36
C ASP A 150 -39.76 -12.07 10.84
N THR A 151 -38.98 -12.65 9.93
CA THR A 151 -37.63 -13.22 10.21
C THR A 151 -36.55 -12.15 10.33
N ALA A 152 -36.69 -11.00 9.65
CA ALA A 152 -35.71 -9.91 9.69
C ALA A 152 -35.92 -8.97 10.89
N VAL A 153 -36.98 -9.20 11.67
CA VAL A 153 -37.27 -8.46 12.90
C VAL A 153 -36.63 -9.20 14.08
N SER A 154 -35.55 -8.64 14.60
CA SER A 154 -34.90 -9.14 15.81
C SER A 154 -35.83 -9.09 17.03
N LYS A 155 -35.46 -9.83 18.07
CA LYS A 155 -36.20 -9.93 19.34
C LYS A 155 -36.50 -8.58 20.01
N ASP A 156 -35.71 -7.56 19.73
CA ASP A 156 -35.84 -6.20 20.28
C ASP A 156 -36.59 -5.23 19.34
N ASN A 157 -37.30 -5.74 18.32
CA ASN A 157 -37.96 -4.98 17.25
C ASN A 157 -37.00 -4.13 16.38
N SER A 158 -35.69 -4.41 16.39
CA SER A 158 -34.76 -3.86 15.40
C SER A 158 -34.78 -4.68 14.11
N ILE A 159 -34.63 -4.02 12.97
CA ILE A 159 -34.51 -4.65 11.66
C ILE A 159 -33.05 -4.51 11.21
N HIS A 160 -32.42 -5.61 10.82
CA HIS A 160 -31.09 -5.57 10.23
C HIS A 160 -31.23 -5.29 8.73
N LEU A 161 -30.54 -4.25 8.26
CA LEU A 161 -30.57 -3.81 6.87
C LEU A 161 -29.21 -4.06 6.24
N GLY A 162 -29.22 -4.61 5.04
CA GLY A 162 -28.02 -4.83 4.24
C GLY A 162 -28.22 -4.33 2.82
N THR A 163 -27.13 -3.84 2.21
CA THR A 163 -27.10 -3.54 0.78
C THR A 163 -25.80 -4.08 0.22
N VAL A 164 -25.88 -4.73 -0.94
CA VAL A 164 -24.73 -5.25 -1.65
C VAL A 164 -24.69 -4.61 -3.02
N ASP A 165 -23.52 -4.11 -3.38
CA ASP A 165 -23.21 -3.61 -4.72
C ASP A 165 -22.01 -4.38 -5.26
N ASP A 166 -22.12 -4.85 -6.50
CA ASP A 166 -21.09 -5.62 -7.19
C ASP A 166 -20.73 -4.92 -8.49
N GLY A 167 -19.44 -4.63 -8.64
CA GLY A 167 -18.91 -3.89 -9.77
C GLY A 167 -17.52 -4.37 -10.14
N ILE A 168 -17.27 -4.43 -11.45
CA ILE A 168 -15.94 -4.71 -11.99
C ILE A 168 -15.33 -3.38 -12.43
N THR A 169 -14.15 -3.06 -11.89
CA THR A 169 -13.39 -1.89 -12.30
C THR A 169 -12.27 -2.30 -13.25
N TYR A 170 -12.20 -1.66 -14.41
CA TYR A 170 -11.08 -1.80 -15.33
C TYR A 170 -10.00 -0.77 -15.00
N ILE A 171 -8.81 -1.23 -14.62
CA ILE A 171 -7.64 -0.38 -14.39
C ILE A 171 -6.86 -0.27 -15.70
N ARG A 172 -6.83 0.93 -16.29
CA ARG A 172 -6.10 1.20 -17.52
C ARG A 172 -4.61 1.43 -17.24
N GLY A 173 -3.75 0.62 -17.85
CA GLY A 173 -2.31 0.82 -17.82
C GLY A 173 -1.66 0.45 -16.47
N ASN A 174 -0.44 0.94 -16.26
CA ASN A 174 0.35 0.74 -15.05
C ASN A 174 1.15 2.02 -14.71
N THR A 175 1.89 2.00 -13.60
CA THR A 175 2.66 3.17 -13.12
C THR A 175 3.56 3.78 -14.20
N LEU A 176 4.22 2.95 -15.02
CA LEU A 176 5.10 3.44 -16.08
C LEU A 176 4.32 4.08 -17.23
N THR A 177 3.18 3.51 -17.63
CA THR A 177 2.34 4.11 -18.68
C THR A 177 1.64 5.37 -18.20
N HIS A 178 1.36 5.51 -16.90
CA HIS A 178 0.86 6.76 -16.33
C HIS A 178 1.95 7.84 -16.28
N LEU A 179 3.21 7.48 -16.01
CA LEU A 179 4.31 8.46 -15.94
C LEU A 179 4.84 8.89 -17.32
N PHE A 180 4.90 7.96 -18.28
CA PHE A 180 5.54 8.20 -19.58
C PHE A 180 4.57 8.13 -20.77
N GLY A 181 3.31 7.80 -20.54
CA GLY A 181 2.29 7.65 -21.57
C GLY A 181 1.10 8.58 -21.36
N SER A 182 0.03 8.34 -22.11
CA SER A 182 -1.19 9.16 -22.11
C SER A 182 -2.31 8.60 -21.25
N THR A 183 -2.10 7.52 -20.50
CA THR A 183 -3.17 6.83 -19.75
C THR A 183 -3.78 7.69 -18.64
N LEU A 184 -3.14 8.81 -18.25
CA LEU A 184 -3.70 9.81 -17.32
C LEU A 184 -4.66 10.82 -17.97
N ILE A 185 -4.53 11.06 -19.28
CA ILE A 185 -5.26 12.14 -20.00
C ILE A 185 -6.22 11.61 -21.06
N SER A 186 -6.13 10.33 -21.41
CA SER A 186 -7.07 9.69 -22.32
C SER A 186 -8.48 9.65 -21.71
N PRO A 187 -9.55 9.81 -22.52
CA PRO A 187 -10.93 9.83 -22.02
C PRO A 187 -11.29 8.50 -21.34
N LEU A 188 -12.10 8.59 -20.27
CA LEU A 188 -12.62 7.43 -19.55
C LEU A 188 -13.59 6.63 -20.43
N ALA A 189 -13.66 5.32 -20.18
CA ALA A 189 -14.68 4.48 -20.78
C ALA A 189 -16.08 4.90 -20.31
N ALA A 190 -17.08 4.81 -21.19
CA ALA A 190 -18.47 4.98 -20.76
C ALA A 190 -18.89 3.81 -19.84
N PRO A 191 -19.81 4.03 -18.89
CA PRO A 191 -20.40 2.94 -18.11
C PRO A 191 -20.98 1.86 -19.01
N GLY A 192 -20.64 0.60 -18.74
CA GLY A 192 -21.08 -0.55 -19.56
C GLY A 192 -20.26 -0.81 -20.83
N ALA A 193 -19.12 -0.12 -21.01
CA ALA A 193 -18.19 -0.40 -22.10
C ALA A 193 -17.75 -1.87 -22.12
N LYS A 194 -17.62 -2.43 -23.32
CA LYS A 194 -17.24 -3.84 -23.51
C LYS A 194 -15.72 -4.01 -23.40
N ASP A 195 -15.25 -5.23 -23.14
CA ASP A 195 -13.83 -5.55 -22.99
C ASP A 195 -12.97 -5.05 -24.18
N ASN A 196 -13.45 -5.22 -25.42
CA ASN A 196 -12.74 -4.71 -26.60
C ASN A 196 -12.67 -3.17 -26.66
N GLU A 197 -13.67 -2.47 -26.12
CA GLU A 197 -13.65 -1.02 -25.99
C GLU A 197 -12.72 -0.59 -24.86
N LEU A 198 -12.69 -1.34 -23.75
CA LEU A 198 -11.81 -1.09 -22.61
C LEU A 198 -10.33 -1.28 -22.96
N GLN A 199 -10.00 -2.30 -23.75
CA GLN A 199 -8.64 -2.57 -24.22
C GLN A 199 -8.15 -1.56 -25.28
N ALA A 200 -9.07 -0.90 -25.98
CA ALA A 200 -8.73 0.08 -27.02
C ALA A 200 -8.40 1.49 -26.48
N LEU A 201 -8.48 1.69 -25.15
CA LEU A 201 -8.37 2.97 -24.47
C LEU A 201 -7.01 3.22 -23.80
#